data_AF-A0A8E6I4X5-F1
#
_entry.id   AF-A0A8E6I4X5-F1
#
_cell.length_a   1.000
_cell.length_b   1.000
_cell.length_c   1.000
_cell.angle_alpha   90.00
_cell.angle_beta   90.00
_cell.angle_gamma   90.00
#
_symmetry.space_group_name_H-M   'P 1'
#
loop_
_entity.id
_entity.type
_entity.pdbx_description
1 polymer ?
#
loop_
_entity_poly.entity_id
_entity_poly.type
_entity_poly.pdbx_seq_one_letter_code
_entity_poly.pdbx_strand_id
1 'polypeptide(L)'
;MRNLGWLLSLGGVALGVFALLMDVSVPVGDGSRVNNIGLMAERQNYLIVAAVLFIGGILLANKTKRNMPRNNYKAYDLSTINKDDFIKCDGSINLEEVRNFSIFLLEKHSGKSVSEITFMNMPLIERIAGEMPSPLGKNFKSELERSLKANI
;
A
#
# COMPACT_ATOMS: atom_id res chain seq x y z
N MET A 1 6.00 -7.65 3.31
CA MET A 1 6.16 -7.39 1.86
C MET A 1 7.55 -6.88 1.50
N ARG A 2 8.20 -6.02 2.30
CA ARG A 2 9.52 -5.45 1.96
C ARG A 2 10.63 -6.48 1.70
N ASN A 3 10.78 -7.46 2.59
CA ASN A 3 11.81 -8.52 2.43
C ASN A 3 11.54 -9.40 1.20
N LEU A 4 10.26 -9.67 0.91
CA LEU A 4 9.86 -10.42 -0.28
C LEU A 4 10.15 -9.62 -1.57
N GLY A 5 9.92 -8.30 -1.56
CA GLY A 5 10.26 -7.42 -2.68
C GLY A 5 11.77 -7.40 -2.97
N TRP A 6 12.60 -7.32 -1.93
CA TRP A 6 14.06 -7.39 -2.08
C TRP A 6 14.53 -8.75 -2.60
N LEU A 7 13.98 -9.85 -2.10
CA LEU A 7 14.30 -11.20 -2.58
C LEU A 7 13.94 -11.36 -4.06
N LEU A 8 12.75 -10.86 -4.46
CA LEU A 8 12.30 -10.88 -5.84
C LEU A 8 13.22 -10.04 -6.76
N SER A 9 13.62 -8.86 -6.28
CA SER A 9 14.53 -7.98 -7.01
C SER A 9 15.90 -8.63 -7.21
N LEU A 10 16.45 -9.26 -6.16
CA LEU A 10 17.70 -10.00 -6.22
C LEU A 10 17.63 -11.18 -7.21
N GLY A 11 16.51 -11.90 -7.22
CA GLY A 11 16.25 -12.97 -8.20
C GLY A 11 16.23 -12.44 -9.64
N GLY A 12 15.64 -11.27 -9.87
CA GLY A 12 15.68 -10.59 -11.17
C GLY A 12 17.11 -10.24 -11.61
N VAL A 13 17.95 -9.70 -10.72
CA VAL A 13 19.36 -9.42 -11.01
C VAL A 13 20.12 -10.70 -11.37
N ALA A 14 19.96 -11.77 -10.58
CA ALA A 14 20.64 -13.04 -10.83
C ALA A 14 20.27 -13.64 -12.20
N LEU A 15 18.97 -13.62 -12.56
CA LEU A 15 18.49 -14.07 -13.86
C LEU A 15 19.03 -13.18 -15.00
N GLY A 16 19.13 -11.88 -14.78
CA GLY A 16 19.71 -10.95 -15.77
C GLY A 16 21.19 -11.24 -16.04
N VAL A 17 21.98 -11.47 -14.99
CA VAL A 17 23.39 -11.87 -15.12
C VAL A 17 23.50 -13.21 -15.87
N PHE A 18 22.68 -14.19 -15.51
CA PHE A 18 22.63 -15.47 -16.22
C PHE A 18 22.36 -15.28 -17.72
N ALA A 19 21.35 -14.48 -18.08
CA ALA A 19 21.00 -14.22 -19.47
C ALA A 19 22.12 -13.51 -20.25
N LEU A 20 22.84 -12.58 -19.61
CA LEU A 20 23.97 -11.88 -20.23
C LEU A 20 25.16 -12.81 -20.49
N LEU A 21 25.35 -13.84 -19.67
CA LEU A 21 26.41 -14.83 -19.82
C LEU A 21 26.05 -15.97 -20.79
N MET A 22 24.82 -16.02 -21.28
CA MET A 22 24.35 -17.07 -22.19
C MET A 22 25.09 -17.00 -23.53
N ASP A 23 25.72 -18.11 -23.93
CA ASP A 23 26.31 -18.25 -25.25
C ASP A 23 25.20 -18.44 -26.30
N VAL A 24 25.11 -17.48 -27.22
CA VAL A 24 24.12 -17.47 -28.30
C VAL A 24 24.68 -17.96 -29.61
N SER A 25 25.92 -18.45 -29.63
CA SER A 25 26.61 -18.90 -30.83
C SER A 25 26.59 -20.42 -30.99
N VAL A 26 26.57 -20.88 -32.24
CA VAL A 26 26.58 -22.30 -32.60
C VAL A 26 27.69 -22.52 -33.64
N PRO A 27 28.47 -23.61 -33.54
CA PRO A 27 29.47 -23.95 -34.54
C PRO A 27 28.82 -24.27 -35.89
N VAL A 28 29.41 -23.77 -36.96
CA VAL A 28 29.11 -24.15 -38.33
C VAL A 28 30.26 -24.98 -38.88
N GLY A 29 29.97 -25.91 -39.80
CA GLY A 29 30.89 -26.97 -40.22
C GLY A 29 32.22 -26.52 -40.87
N ASP A 30 32.42 -25.21 -41.05
CA ASP A 30 33.64 -24.58 -41.55
C ASP A 30 34.61 -24.14 -40.42
N GLY A 31 34.30 -24.50 -39.17
CA GLY A 31 35.10 -24.12 -37.99
C GLY A 31 34.81 -22.72 -37.45
N SER A 32 33.92 -21.97 -38.10
CA SER A 32 33.42 -20.70 -37.58
C SER A 32 32.22 -20.88 -36.65
N ARG A 33 31.78 -19.81 -35.99
CA ARG A 33 30.58 -19.80 -35.14
C ARG A 33 29.68 -18.67 -35.58
N VAL A 34 28.38 -18.96 -35.64
CA VAL A 34 27.36 -17.97 -35.98
C VAL A 34 26.39 -17.80 -34.83
N ASN A 35 25.85 -16.60 -34.69
CA ASN A 35 24.83 -16.33 -33.69
C ASN A 35 23.50 -16.96 -34.10
N ASN A 36 22.94 -17.78 -33.21
CA ASN A 36 21.66 -18.42 -33.40
C ASN A 36 20.54 -17.46 -32.98
N ILE A 37 19.64 -17.14 -33.91
CA ILE A 37 18.51 -16.23 -33.69
C ILE A 37 17.59 -16.75 -32.58
N GLY A 38 17.38 -18.07 -32.50
CA GLY A 38 16.59 -18.70 -31.44
C GLY A 38 17.23 -18.52 -30.06
N LEU A 39 18.53 -18.78 -29.92
CA LEU A 39 19.26 -18.55 -28.66
C LEU A 39 19.31 -17.06 -28.29
N MET A 40 19.43 -16.17 -29.28
CA MET A 40 19.34 -14.72 -29.06
C MET A 40 17.96 -14.31 -28.54
N ALA A 41 16.88 -14.84 -29.12
CA ALA A 41 15.51 -14.61 -28.67
C ALA A 41 15.29 -15.16 -27.25
N GLU A 42 15.85 -16.32 -26.93
CA GLU A 42 15.77 -16.91 -25.60
C GLU A 42 16.49 -16.05 -24.55
N ARG A 43 17.72 -15.62 -24.83
CA ARG A 43 18.44 -14.65 -23.99
C ARG A 43 17.62 -13.37 -23.79
N GLN A 44 17.00 -12.85 -24.84
CA GLN A 44 16.16 -11.65 -24.74
C GLN A 44 14.94 -11.90 -23.84
N ASN A 45 14.29 -13.05 -23.94
CA ASN A 45 13.17 -13.41 -23.07
C ASN A 45 13.59 -13.47 -21.60
N TYR A 46 14.73 -14.10 -21.28
CA TYR A 46 15.25 -14.11 -19.90
C TYR A 46 15.54 -12.70 -19.41
N LEU A 47 16.10 -11.82 -20.25
CA LEU A 47 16.34 -10.41 -19.88
C LEU A 47 15.03 -9.65 -19.61
N ILE A 48 13.99 -9.88 -20.40
CA ILE A 48 12.67 -9.28 -20.18
C ILE A 48 12.08 -9.75 -18.84
N VAL A 49 12.10 -11.07 -18.58
CA VAL A 49 11.61 -11.63 -17.31
C VAL A 49 12.42 -11.08 -16.13
N ALA A 50 13.75 -11.02 -16.25
CA ALA A 50 14.64 -10.44 -15.25
C ALA A 50 14.28 -8.99 -14.93
N ALA A 51 14.02 -8.17 -15.96
CA ALA A 51 13.63 -6.77 -15.80
C ALA A 51 12.28 -6.62 -15.08
N VAL A 52 11.29 -7.43 -15.44
CA VAL A 52 9.97 -7.42 -14.78
C VAL A 52 10.10 -7.82 -13.30
N LEU A 53 10.86 -8.87 -13.00
CA LEU A 53 11.11 -9.31 -11.62
C LEU A 53 11.84 -8.24 -10.81
N PHE A 54 12.86 -7.62 -11.39
CA PHE A 54 13.64 -6.56 -10.74
C PHE A 54 12.78 -5.35 -10.39
N ILE A 55 12.04 -4.81 -11.38
CA ILE A 55 11.18 -3.64 -11.20
C ILE A 55 10.04 -3.96 -10.23
N GLY A 56 9.36 -5.09 -10.42
CA GLY A 56 8.28 -5.53 -9.52
C GLY A 56 8.76 -5.70 -8.09
N GLY A 57 9.95 -6.26 -7.89
CA GLY A 57 10.60 -6.41 -6.59
C GLY A 57 10.90 -5.06 -5.93
N ILE A 58 11.47 -4.11 -6.67
CA ILE A 58 11.73 -2.74 -6.19
C ILE A 58 10.43 -2.05 -5.76
N LEU A 59 9.37 -2.14 -6.56
CA LEU A 59 8.08 -1.53 -6.24
C LEU A 59 7.45 -2.13 -4.96
N LEU A 60 7.56 -3.45 -4.77
CA LEU A 60 7.11 -4.12 -3.55
C LEU A 60 7.97 -3.78 -2.33
N ALA A 61 9.28 -3.64 -2.52
CA ALA A 61 10.23 -3.31 -1.47
C ALA A 61 10.04 -1.87 -0.97
N ASN A 62 9.76 -0.95 -1.89
CA ASN A 62 9.61 0.48 -1.63
C ASN A 62 8.17 0.94 -1.45
N LYS A 63 7.24 0.04 -1.08
CA LYS A 63 5.96 0.49 -0.53
C LYS A 63 6.24 1.32 0.73
N THR A 64 6.19 2.64 0.56
CA THR A 64 6.32 3.64 1.60
C THR A 64 5.33 3.29 2.70
N LYS A 65 5.82 2.85 3.86
CA LYS A 65 5.06 3.04 5.08
C LYS A 65 4.91 4.54 5.19
N ARG A 66 3.70 5.07 5.03
CA ARG A 66 3.44 6.45 5.41
C ARG A 66 3.87 6.54 6.87
N ASN A 67 4.96 7.25 7.12
CA ASN A 67 5.31 7.63 8.47
C ASN A 67 4.19 8.56 8.91
N MET A 68 3.16 7.97 9.54
CA MET A 68 2.21 8.76 10.30
C MET A 68 3.04 9.67 11.21
N PRO A 69 2.71 10.97 11.30
CA PRO A 69 3.25 11.80 12.35
C PRO A 69 2.81 11.17 13.67
N ARG A 70 3.69 10.36 14.25
CA ARG A 70 3.49 9.61 15.50
C ARG A 70 3.44 10.53 16.73
N ASN A 71 3.55 11.83 16.52
CA ASN A 71 3.60 12.84 17.57
C ASN A 71 2.50 13.87 17.28
N ASN A 72 1.51 13.98 18.17
CA ASN A 72 0.34 14.87 18.14
C ASN A 72 -0.93 14.40 17.39
N TYR A 73 -1.40 13.17 17.60
CA TYR A 73 -2.84 12.91 17.46
C TYR A 73 -3.50 12.89 18.84
N LYS A 74 -4.71 13.43 18.93
CA LYS A 74 -5.51 13.40 20.15
C LYS A 74 -5.88 11.95 20.47
N ALA A 75 -5.56 11.49 21.68
CA ALA A 75 -6.08 10.21 22.17
C ALA A 75 -7.56 10.37 22.52
N TYR A 76 -8.40 9.44 22.05
CA TYR A 76 -9.83 9.45 22.35
C TYR A 76 -10.15 8.38 23.39
N ASP A 77 -10.93 8.77 24.40
CA ASP A 77 -11.65 7.80 25.21
C ASP A 77 -12.93 7.40 24.47
N LEU A 78 -12.98 6.14 24.03
CA LEU A 78 -14.10 5.61 23.25
C LEU A 78 -15.42 5.56 24.05
N SER A 79 -15.35 5.66 25.38
CA SER A 79 -16.54 5.67 26.24
C SER A 79 -17.23 7.04 26.30
N THR A 80 -16.47 8.13 26.14
CA THR A 80 -16.98 9.51 26.28
C THR A 80 -17.14 10.25 24.96
N ILE A 81 -16.49 9.78 23.89
CA ILE A 81 -16.55 10.39 22.58
C ILE A 81 -17.99 10.53 22.08
N ASN A 82 -18.33 11.67 21.49
CA ASN A 82 -19.69 11.94 21.02
C ASN A 82 -19.68 12.75 19.72
N LYS A 83 -20.87 13.10 19.21
CA LYS A 83 -20.98 13.87 17.96
C LYS A 83 -20.36 15.27 18.03
N ASP A 84 -20.37 15.91 19.19
CA ASP A 84 -19.97 17.32 19.35
C ASP A 84 -18.45 17.47 19.20
N ASP A 85 -17.68 16.40 19.45
CA ASP A 85 -16.25 16.32 19.12
C ASP A 85 -15.96 16.48 17.62
N PHE A 86 -16.95 16.20 16.76
CA PHE A 86 -16.81 16.20 15.30
C PHE A 86 -17.58 17.30 14.60
N ILE A 87 -18.26 18.17 15.34
CA ILE A 87 -19.06 19.28 14.79
C ILE A 87 -18.43 20.60 15.23
N LYS A 88 -18.19 21.49 14.27
CA LYS A 88 -17.70 22.85 14.52
C LYS A 88 -18.84 23.75 15.02
N CYS A 89 -18.49 24.92 15.56
CA CYS A 89 -19.46 25.93 15.98
C CYS A 89 -20.36 26.42 14.84
N ASP A 90 -19.92 26.32 13.58
CA ASP A 90 -20.71 26.67 12.38
C ASP A 90 -21.67 25.55 11.93
N GLY A 91 -21.72 24.42 12.66
CA GLY A 91 -22.55 23.26 12.34
C GLY A 91 -21.97 22.35 11.25
N SER A 92 -20.78 22.64 10.72
CA SER A 92 -20.08 21.79 9.76
C SER A 92 -19.24 20.71 10.44
N ILE A 93 -18.83 19.70 9.69
CA ILE A 93 -17.96 18.64 10.21
C ILE A 93 -16.55 19.18 10.43
N ASN A 94 -15.99 18.85 11.59
CA ASN A 94 -14.60 19.07 11.89
C ASN A 94 -13.71 18.00 11.24
N LEU A 95 -13.30 18.25 10.00
CA LEU A 95 -12.45 17.35 9.21
C LEU A 95 -11.12 17.01 9.89
N GLU A 96 -10.59 17.90 10.72
CA GLU A 96 -9.35 17.69 11.46
C GLU A 96 -9.54 16.67 12.59
N GLU A 97 -10.63 16.78 13.35
CA GLU A 97 -10.98 15.81 14.39
C GLU A 97 -11.35 14.44 13.80
N VAL A 98 -12.05 14.40 12.66
CA VAL A 98 -12.31 13.13 11.95
C VAL A 98 -10.99 12.47 11.51
N ARG A 99 -10.02 13.27 11.04
CA ARG A 99 -8.68 12.78 10.70
C ARG A 99 -7.95 12.27 11.94
N ASN A 100 -7.92 13.02 13.03
CA ASN A 100 -7.26 12.64 14.28
C ASN A 100 -7.86 11.33 14.83
N PHE A 101 -9.19 11.20 14.78
CA PHE A 101 -9.88 9.98 15.16
C PHE A 101 -9.53 8.80 14.25
N SER A 102 -9.41 9.02 12.93
CA SER A 102 -8.96 7.97 12.01
C SER A 102 -7.53 7.48 12.32
N ILE A 103 -6.63 8.40 12.69
CA ILE A 103 -5.25 8.09 13.09
C ILE A 103 -5.24 7.28 14.39
N PHE A 104 -6.04 7.70 15.37
CA PHE A 104 -6.21 6.98 16.63
C PHE A 104 -6.69 5.53 16.41
N LEU A 105 -7.68 5.31 15.53
CA LEU A 105 -8.17 3.97 15.22
C LEU A 105 -7.12 3.11 14.52
N LEU A 106 -6.33 3.70 13.61
CA LEU A 106 -5.24 3.02 12.90
C LEU A 106 -4.11 2.59 13.84
N GLU A 107 -3.75 3.43 14.81
CA GLU A 107 -2.79 3.11 15.87
C GLU A 107 -3.32 2.00 16.79
N LYS A 108 -4.57 2.14 17.27
CA LYS A 108 -5.21 1.15 18.15
C LYS A 108 -5.32 -0.23 17.50
N HIS A 109 -5.50 -0.28 16.18
CA HIS A 109 -5.63 -1.51 15.40
C HIS A 109 -4.49 -1.66 14.37
N SER A 110 -3.26 -1.43 14.81
CA SER A 110 -2.09 -1.50 13.92
C SER A 110 -2.01 -2.85 13.16
N GLY A 111 -1.79 -2.77 11.85
CA GLY A 111 -1.70 -3.94 10.97
C GLY A 111 -3.04 -4.50 10.46
N LYS A 112 -4.17 -3.87 10.81
CA LYS A 112 -5.50 -4.21 10.28
C LYS A 112 -5.85 -3.38 9.06
N SER A 113 -6.67 -3.94 8.17
CA SER A 113 -7.20 -3.25 6.99
C SER A 113 -8.28 -2.23 7.36
N VAL A 114 -8.56 -1.27 6.47
CA VAL A 114 -9.62 -0.26 6.69
C VAL A 114 -10.96 -0.93 6.99
N SER A 115 -11.34 -1.98 6.26
CA SER A 115 -12.60 -2.69 6.46
C SER A 115 -12.68 -3.37 7.82
N GLU A 116 -11.60 -4.01 8.27
CA GLU A 116 -11.53 -4.60 9.61
C GLU A 116 -11.67 -3.53 10.69
N ILE A 117 -10.97 -2.40 10.56
CA ILE A 117 -11.02 -1.29 11.53
C ILE A 117 -12.43 -0.72 11.62
N THR A 118 -13.07 -0.44 10.47
CA THR A 118 -14.44 0.05 10.41
C THR A 118 -15.41 -0.96 11.02
N PHE A 119 -15.26 -2.25 10.73
CA PHE A 119 -16.12 -3.30 11.27
C PHE A 119 -15.98 -3.42 12.79
N MET A 120 -14.76 -3.43 13.32
CA MET A 120 -14.50 -3.51 14.77
C MET A 120 -15.05 -2.30 15.54
N ASN A 121 -15.14 -1.13 14.90
CA ASN A 121 -15.61 0.11 15.50
C ASN A 121 -17.03 0.49 15.05
N MET A 122 -17.73 -0.38 14.32
CA MET A 122 -19.02 -0.10 13.71
C MET A 122 -20.07 0.38 14.72
N PRO A 123 -20.26 -0.26 15.90
CA PRO A 123 -21.27 0.21 16.87
C PRO A 123 -21.04 1.65 17.32
N LEU A 124 -19.78 2.05 17.48
CA LEU A 124 -19.39 3.39 17.90
C LEU A 124 -19.55 4.40 16.77
N ILE A 125 -19.14 4.04 15.55
CA ILE A 125 -19.31 4.88 14.35
C ILE A 125 -20.80 5.12 14.08
N GLU A 126 -21.63 4.09 14.19
CA GLU A 126 -23.08 4.18 14.03
C GLU A 126 -23.73 5.04 15.12
N ARG A 127 -23.30 4.89 16.38
CA ARG A 127 -23.78 5.73 17.48
C ARG A 127 -23.50 7.21 17.21
N ILE A 128 -22.23 7.55 16.96
CA ILE A 128 -21.82 8.94 16.70
C ILE A 128 -22.56 9.52 15.49
N ALA A 129 -22.62 8.78 14.38
CA ALA A 129 -23.28 9.25 13.17
C ALA A 129 -24.80 9.35 13.32
N GLY A 130 -25.43 8.48 14.10
CA GLY A 130 -26.86 8.48 14.37
C GLY A 130 -27.31 9.63 15.27
N GLU A 131 -26.43 10.11 16.15
CA GLU A 131 -26.69 11.29 16.99
C GLU A 131 -26.62 12.61 16.18
N MET A 132 -25.98 12.59 15.00
CA MET A 132 -25.82 13.76 14.12
C MET A 132 -27.08 14.06 13.29
N PRO A 133 -27.40 15.34 13.03
CA PRO A 133 -28.45 15.70 12.07
C PRO A 133 -28.15 15.18 10.66
N SER A 134 -29.19 14.82 9.90
CA SER A 134 -29.02 14.56 8.45
C SER A 134 -28.71 15.88 7.72
N PRO A 135 -27.71 15.95 6.82
CA PRO A 135 -26.90 14.86 6.24
C PRO A 135 -25.52 14.63 6.90
N LEU A 136 -25.22 15.27 8.03
CA LEU A 136 -23.89 15.27 8.67
C LEU A 136 -23.42 13.86 9.04
N GLY A 137 -24.28 13.01 9.59
CA GLY A 137 -23.88 11.63 9.95
C GLY A 137 -23.36 10.83 8.75
N LYS A 138 -23.93 11.02 7.55
CA LYS A 138 -23.45 10.38 6.31
C LYS A 138 -22.10 10.94 5.88
N ASN A 139 -21.94 12.26 5.96
CA ASN A 139 -20.69 12.95 5.63
C ASN A 139 -19.56 12.54 6.58
N PHE A 140 -19.85 12.36 7.87
CA PHE A 140 -18.89 11.88 8.88
C PHE A 140 -18.34 10.50 8.51
N LYS A 141 -19.22 9.53 8.22
CA LYS A 141 -18.81 8.18 7.82
C LYS A 141 -17.95 8.20 6.57
N SER A 142 -18.39 8.96 5.55
CA SER A 142 -17.66 9.11 4.29
C SER A 142 -16.27 9.69 4.50
N GLU A 143 -16.14 10.73 5.34
CA GLU A 143 -14.86 11.39 5.59
C GLU A 143 -13.94 10.54 6.49
N LEU A 144 -14.50 9.80 7.44
CA LEU A 144 -13.75 8.85 8.26
C LEU A 144 -13.15 7.74 7.39
N GLU A 145 -13.94 7.15 6.49
CA GLU A 145 -13.46 6.12 5.57
C GLU A 145 -12.40 6.68 4.61
N ARG A 146 -12.61 7.89 4.09
CA ARG A 146 -11.63 8.59 3.26
C ARG A 146 -10.31 8.81 4.01
N SER A 147 -10.39 9.24 5.27
CA SER A 147 -9.23 9.49 6.12
C SER A 147 -8.50 8.19 6.47
N LEU A 148 -9.20 7.10 6.76
CA LEU A 148 -8.59 5.78 6.99
C LEU A 148 -7.84 5.30 5.74
N LYS A 149 -8.44 5.41 4.55
CA LYS A 149 -7.80 5.02 3.27
C LYS A 149 -6.59 5.90 2.93
N ALA A 150 -6.64 7.18 3.28
CA ALA A 150 -5.54 8.11 3.03
C ALA A 150 -4.30 7.84 3.90
N ASN A 151 -4.49 7.16 5.05
CA ASN A 151 -3.46 7.00 6.07
C ASN A 151 -2.95 5.55 6.25
N ILE A 152 -3.50 4.58 5.50
CA ILE A 152 -2.96 3.22 5.37
C ILE A 152 -1.84 3.13 4.32
#